data_AF-A0A0D0DCH6-F1
#
_entry.id   AF-A0A0D0DCH6-F1
#
_cell.length_a   1.000
_cell.length_b   1.000
_cell.length_c   1.000
_cell.angle_alpha   90.00
_cell.angle_beta   90.00
_cell.angle_gamma   90.00
#
_symmetry.space_group_name_H-M   'P 1'
#
loop_
_entity.id
_entity.type
_entity.pdbx_description
1 polymer ?
#
loop_
_entity_poly.entity_id
_entity_poly.type
_entity_poly.pdbx_seq_one_letter_code
_entity_poly.pdbx_strand_id
1 'polypeptide(L)'
;VPEGMDIVAAIGKFHLSAHKLECYHRFSLNFMEGAGQMDWEILETLWAPLNKIPPSARAMSAAHRQELYDDHILHSNWKKMTAIG
;
A
#
# COMPACT_ATOMS: atom_id res chain seq x y z
N VAL A 1 7.83 -1.19 21.41
CA VAL A 1 6.49 -1.74 21.74
C VAL A 1 6.34 -1.66 23.24
N PRO A 2 5.22 -1.11 23.76
CA PRO A 2 5.01 -1.00 25.21
C PRO A 2 5.20 -2.34 25.91
N GLU A 3 5.67 -2.31 27.16
CA GLU A 3 5.83 -3.52 27.96
C GLU A 3 4.48 -4.22 28.14
N GLY A 4 4.44 -5.54 27.91
CA GLY A 4 3.22 -6.36 27.98
C GLY A 4 2.37 -6.41 26.70
N MET A 5 2.86 -5.91 25.56
CA MET A 5 2.15 -6.02 24.28
C MET A 5 2.75 -7.09 23.37
N ASP A 6 1.91 -8.04 22.94
CA ASP A 6 2.28 -9.08 21.98
C ASP A 6 2.29 -8.54 20.54
N ILE A 7 3.32 -8.89 19.79
CA ILE A 7 3.46 -8.52 18.37
C ILE A 7 3.09 -9.74 17.52
N VAL A 8 2.07 -9.58 16.67
CA VAL A 8 1.72 -10.59 15.66
C VAL A 8 2.26 -10.14 14.31
N ALA A 9 3.10 -10.98 13.70
CA ALA A 9 3.63 -10.71 12.36
C ALA A 9 2.62 -11.13 11.28
N ALA A 10 2.47 -10.29 10.25
CA ALA A 10 1.67 -10.57 9.06
C ALA A 10 2.50 -10.35 7.80
N ILE A 11 2.09 -10.98 6.70
CA ILE A 11 2.65 -10.71 5.36
C ILE A 11 1.47 -10.36 4.46
N GLY A 12 1.63 -9.32 3.63
CA GLY A 12 0.65 -8.93 2.63
C GLY A 12 0.32 -10.10 1.68
N LYS A 13 -0.92 -10.18 1.21
CA LYS A 13 -1.42 -11.38 0.51
C LYS A 13 -0.66 -11.67 -0.78
N PHE A 14 -0.26 -10.64 -1.53
CA PHE A 14 0.49 -10.81 -2.77
C PHE A 14 1.85 -11.41 -2.46
N HIS A 15 2.56 -10.84 -1.49
CA HIS A 15 3.86 -11.34 -1.06
C HIS A 15 3.79 -12.75 -0.45
N LEU A 16 2.80 -13.02 0.40
CA LEU A 16 2.63 -14.32 1.05
C LEU A 16 2.42 -15.45 0.04
N SER A 17 1.80 -15.16 -1.11
CA SER A 17 1.60 -16.15 -2.17
C SER A 17 2.91 -16.63 -2.81
N ALA A 18 3.97 -15.83 -2.74
CA ALA A 18 5.31 -16.17 -3.25
C ALA A 18 6.18 -16.91 -2.21
N HIS A 19 5.69 -17.12 -0.99
CA HIS A 19 6.39 -17.87 0.06
C HIS A 19 6.08 -19.38 0.00
N LYS A 20 6.82 -20.15 0.82
CA LYS A 20 6.54 -21.57 1.05
C LYS A 20 5.20 -21.78 1.75
N LEU A 21 4.55 -22.92 1.51
CA LEU A 21 3.17 -23.19 1.93
C LEU A 21 2.98 -23.12 3.46
N GLU A 22 3.99 -23.50 4.24
CA GLU A 22 3.94 -23.48 5.70
C GLU A 22 3.87 -22.05 6.27
N CYS A 23 4.20 -21.03 5.47
CA CYS A 23 4.03 -19.63 5.87
C CYS A 23 2.56 -19.18 5.81
N TYR A 24 1.74 -19.80 4.96
CA TYR A 24 0.38 -19.31 4.69
C TYR A 24 -0.47 -19.27 5.96
N HIS A 25 -0.56 -20.36 6.71
CA HIS A 25 -1.37 -20.39 7.93
C HIS A 25 -0.79 -19.56 9.09
N ARG A 26 0.49 -19.18 9.02
CA ARG A 26 1.19 -18.45 10.09
C ARG A 26 1.09 -16.94 9.94
N PHE A 27 1.10 -16.46 8.70
CA PHE A 27 1.21 -15.03 8.38
C PHE A 27 0.05 -14.49 7.55
N SER A 28 -0.91 -15.34 7.15
CA SER A 28 -2.08 -14.88 6.42
C SER A 28 -3.00 -14.08 7.32
N LEU A 29 -3.34 -12.91 6.82
CA LEU A 29 -4.32 -11.99 7.40
C LEU A 29 -5.70 -12.63 7.53
N ASN A 30 -6.00 -13.68 6.75
CA ASN A 30 -7.26 -14.40 6.83
C ASN A 30 -7.44 -15.14 8.18
N PHE A 31 -6.35 -15.38 8.91
CA PHE A 31 -6.37 -16.07 10.21
C PHE A 31 -6.02 -15.13 11.38
N MET A 32 -5.94 -13.82 11.14
CA MET A 32 -5.57 -12.83 12.14
C MET A 32 -6.80 -12.09 12.65
N GLU A 33 -7.03 -12.15 13.96
CA GLU A 33 -8.10 -11.42 14.61
C GLU A 33 -7.95 -9.91 14.42
N GLY A 34 -9.03 -9.23 14.04
CA GLY A 34 -9.03 -7.78 13.81
C GLY A 34 -8.48 -7.31 12.46
N ALA A 35 -7.90 -8.17 11.62
CA ALA A 35 -7.32 -7.76 10.34
C ALA A 35 -8.37 -7.37 9.28
N GLY A 36 -9.61 -7.87 9.39
CA GLY A 36 -10.66 -7.65 8.39
C GLY A 36 -10.35 -8.31 7.03
N GLN A 37 -11.27 -8.16 6.06
CA GLN A 37 -11.07 -8.67 4.70
C GLN A 37 -10.31 -7.66 3.84
N MET A 38 -9.00 -7.64 4.00
CA MET A 38 -8.08 -6.79 3.23
C MET A 38 -6.84 -7.55 2.77
N ASP A 39 -6.12 -7.01 1.81
CA ASP A 39 -4.89 -7.59 1.27
C ASP A 39 -3.61 -7.08 1.96
N TRP A 40 -3.69 -5.92 2.62
CA TRP A 40 -2.55 -5.15 3.13
C TRP A 40 -1.53 -4.74 2.06
N GLU A 41 -1.92 -4.77 0.78
CA GLU A 41 -1.05 -4.42 -0.37
C GLU A 41 -1.39 -3.04 -0.95
N ILE A 42 -2.37 -2.34 -0.37
CA ILE A 42 -2.94 -1.12 -0.94
C ILE A 42 -1.89 -0.02 -1.17
N LEU A 43 -0.93 0.16 -0.26
CA LEU A 43 0.11 1.19 -0.43
C LEU A 43 1.00 0.89 -1.65
N GLU A 44 1.41 -0.36 -1.81
CA GLU A 44 2.29 -0.79 -2.89
C GLU A 44 1.60 -0.75 -4.25
N THR A 45 0.36 -1.23 -4.32
CA THR A 45 -0.45 -1.17 -5.54
C THR A 45 -0.74 0.27 -5.97
N LEU A 46 -0.83 1.22 -5.03
CA LEU A 46 -0.99 2.64 -5.32
C LEU A 46 0.30 3.33 -5.75
N TRP A 47 1.47 2.83 -5.35
CA TRP A 47 2.76 3.35 -5.80
C TRP A 47 3.04 3.05 -7.27
N ALA A 48 2.68 1.86 -7.76
CA ALA A 48 3.00 1.45 -9.12
C ALA A 48 2.50 2.44 -10.21
N PRO A 49 1.28 3.01 -10.14
CA PRO A 49 0.84 4.07 -11.04
C PRO A 49 1.69 5.35 -11.02
N LEU A 50 2.29 5.71 -9.88
CA LEU A 50 3.08 6.94 -9.76
C LEU A 50 4.37 6.87 -10.58
N ASN A 51 4.86 5.68 -10.93
CA ASN A 51 6.05 5.50 -11.78
C ASN A 51 5.92 6.10 -13.19
N LYS A 52 4.71 6.49 -13.60
CA LYS A 52 4.45 7.16 -14.89
C LYS A 52 4.70 8.67 -14.85
N ILE A 53 4.79 9.27 -13.66
CA ILE A 53 4.93 10.71 -13.43
C ILE A 53 6.39 11.21 -13.57
N PRO A 54 7.44 10.50 -13.11
CA PRO A 54 8.81 11.00 -13.13
C PRO A 54 9.26 11.59 -14.48
N PRO A 55 8.97 10.98 -15.65
CA PRO A 55 9.41 11.53 -16.94
C PRO A 55 8.98 12.98 -17.20
N SER A 56 7.79 13.39 -16.77
CA SER A 56 7.27 14.76 -16.91
C SER A 56 7.76 15.70 -15.80
N ALA A 57 8.17 15.16 -14.66
CA ALA A 57 8.64 15.92 -13.49
C ALA A 57 10.15 16.23 -13.49
N ARG A 58 10.93 15.65 -14.43
CA ARG A 58 12.40 15.73 -14.44
C ARG A 58 12.96 17.15 -14.51
N ALA A 59 12.38 18.00 -15.36
CA ALA A 59 12.85 19.37 -15.58
C ALA A 59 12.25 20.39 -14.60
N MET A 60 11.36 19.95 -13.70
CA MET A 60 10.72 20.83 -12.72
C MET A 60 11.65 21.15 -11.56
N SER A 61 11.46 22.34 -10.96
CA SER A 61 12.07 22.68 -9.68
C SER A 61 11.62 21.71 -8.58
N ALA A 62 12.37 21.64 -7.48
CA ALA A 62 12.01 20.74 -6.38
C ALA A 62 10.60 21.01 -5.81
N ALA A 63 10.25 22.29 -5.66
CA ALA A 63 8.94 22.70 -5.18
C ALA A 63 7.81 22.27 -6.14
N HIS A 64 7.95 22.59 -7.43
CA HIS A 64 6.93 22.23 -8.42
C HIS A 64 6.83 20.71 -8.62
N ARG A 65 7.94 19.99 -8.51
CA ARG A 65 7.93 18.51 -8.54
C ARG A 65 7.12 17.93 -7.38
N GLN A 66 7.26 18.48 -6.18
CA GLN A 66 6.50 18.05 -5.01
C GLN A 66 5.00 18.28 -5.23
N GLU A 67 4.62 19.49 -5.67
CA GLU A 67 3.23 19.84 -5.96
C GLU A 67 2.60 18.90 -7.02
N LEU A 68 3.35 18.53 -8.06
CA LEU A 68 2.90 17.58 -9.07
C LEU A 68 2.60 16.20 -8.47
N TYR A 69 3.48 15.68 -7.62
CA TYR A 69 3.25 14.38 -6.96
C TYR A 69 2.05 14.45 -6.01
N ASP A 70 1.92 15.52 -5.25
CA ASP A 70 0.80 15.72 -4.32
C ASP A 70 -0.53 15.80 -5.07
N ASP A 71 -0.58 16.48 -6.23
CA ASP A 71 -1.77 16.53 -7.09
C ASP A 71 -2.19 15.14 -7.60
N HIS A 72 -1.24 14.34 -8.09
CA HIS A 72 -1.52 12.98 -8.54
C HIS A 72 -2.00 12.06 -7.41
N ILE A 73 -1.42 12.18 -6.21
CA ILE A 73 -1.84 11.43 -5.02
C ILE A 73 -3.23 11.87 -4.57
N LEU A 74 -3.50 13.18 -4.56
CA LEU A 74 -4.81 13.74 -4.23
C LEU A 74 -5.87 13.26 -5.22
N HIS A 75 -5.58 13.29 -6.52
CA HIS A 75 -6.47 12.76 -7.56
C HIS A 75 -6.72 11.25 -7.39
N SER A 76 -5.69 10.48 -7.02
CA SER A 76 -5.84 9.05 -6.68
C SER A 76 -6.80 8.84 -5.51
N ASN A 77 -6.70 9.65 -4.45
CA ASN A 77 -7.60 9.60 -3.31
C ASN A 77 -9.02 10.06 -3.67
N TRP A 78 -9.16 11.11 -4.47
CA TRP A 78 -10.45 11.59 -4.95
C TRP A 78 -11.19 10.50 -5.73
N LYS A 79 -10.52 9.78 -6.64
CA LYS A 79 -11.12 8.66 -7.36
C LYS A 79 -11.63 7.55 -6.42
N LYS A 80 -10.92 7.24 -5.34
CA LYS A 80 -11.40 6.24 -4.36
C LYS A 80 -12.66 6.70 -3.64
N MET A 81 -12.80 8.01 -3.40
CA MET A 81 -13.96 8.58 -2.71
C MET A 81 -15.18 8.69 -3.64
N THR A 82 -14.98 8.99 -4.92
CA THR A 82 -16.07 9.32 -5.84
C THR A 82 -16.41 8.22 -6.83
N ALA A 83 -15.51 7.28 -7.08
CA ALA A 83 -15.72 6.16 -8.01
C ALA A 83 -16.23 4.88 -7.32
N ILE A 84 -16.77 4.97 -6.10
CA ILE A 84 -17.50 3.85 -5.49
C ILE A 84 -18.83 3.73 -6.23
N GLY A 85 -18.87 2.79 -7.16
CA GLY A 85 -20.05 2.25 -7.84
C GLY A 85 -19.91 0.74 -7.93
#